data_AF-A0A1G8WSQ9-F1
#
_entry.id   AF-A0A1G8WSQ9-F1
#
_cell.length_a   1.000
_cell.length_b   1.000
_cell.length_c   1.000
_cell.angle_alpha   90.00
_cell.angle_beta   90.00
_cell.angle_gamma   90.00
#
_symmetry.space_group_name_H-M   'P 1'
#
loop_
_entity.id
_entity.type
_entity.pdbx_description
1 polymer ?
#
loop_
_entity_poly.entity_id
_entity_poly.type
_entity_poly.pdbx_seq_one_letter_code
_entity_poly.pdbx_strand_id
1 'polypeptide(L)' 'MLLHDEMSGELNATGARVLRDLLNGEDPERVAEKLVIAYRADPRAAADDVDAVLRKLRAACPTEHE' A
#
# COMPACT_ATOMS: atom_id res chain seq x y z
N MET A 1 1.91 11.75 5.25
CA MET A 1 1.73 10.62 4.30
C MET A 1 0.64 9.70 4.84
N LEU A 2 -0.27 9.16 4.02
CA LEU A 2 -1.48 8.49 4.53
C LEU A 2 -1.21 7.03 4.95
N LEU A 3 -0.13 6.42 4.45
CA LEU A 3 0.28 5.04 4.78
C LEU A 3 1.54 4.90 5.63
N HIS A 4 2.31 5.97 5.83
CA HIS A 4 3.53 5.92 6.63
C HIS A 4 3.42 6.83 7.84
N ASP A 5 3.76 6.29 9.00
CA ASP A 5 4.23 7.11 10.11
C ASP A 5 5.67 7.55 9.79
N GLU A 6 5.88 8.85 9.56
CA GLU A 6 7.18 9.40 9.14
C GLU A 6 8.29 9.23 10.21
N MET A 7 7.96 8.79 11.42
CA MET A 7 8.91 8.64 12.52
C MET A 7 9.44 7.21 12.69
N SER A 8 8.70 6.18 12.27
CA SER A 8 9.05 4.77 12.58
C SER A 8 9.37 3.90 11.36
N GLY A 9 8.89 4.27 10.16
CA GLY A 9 8.97 3.38 8.99
C GLY A 9 8.04 2.15 9.08
N GLU A 10 7.29 2.03 10.17
CA GLU A 10 6.23 1.06 10.36
C GLU A 10 4.97 1.47 9.60
N LEU A 11 4.31 0.48 9.01
CA LEU A 11 3.00 0.68 8.38
C LEU A 11 2.00 1.05 9.47
N ASN A 12 1.28 2.15 9.27
CA ASN A 12 0.11 2.43 10.09
C ASN A 12 -0.98 1.36 9.84
N ALA A 13 -2.03 1.31 10.66
CA ALA A 13 -3.09 0.29 10.55
C ALA A 13 -3.72 0.22 9.15
N THR A 14 -3.73 1.34 8.41
CA THR A 14 -4.15 1.40 7.00
C THR A 14 -3.14 0.72 6.08
N GLY A 15 -1.84 1.01 6.24
CA GLY A 15 -0.75 0.38 5.51
C GLY A 15 -0.68 -1.14 5.69
N ALA A 16 -0.96 -1.66 6.89
CA ALA A 16 -1.02 -3.10 7.15
C ALA A 16 -2.19 -3.78 6.41
N ARG A 17 -3.33 -3.09 6.29
CA ARG A 17 -4.50 -3.57 5.55
C ARG A 17 -4.25 -3.58 4.04
N VAL A 18 -3.67 -2.51 3.50
CA VAL A 18 -3.25 -2.41 2.10
C VAL A 18 -2.24 -3.51 1.76
N LEU A 19 -1.21 -3.67 2.59
CA LEU A 19 -0.20 -4.71 2.40
C LEU A 19 -0.83 -6.11 2.36
N ARG A 20 -1.76 -6.40 3.27
CA ARG A 20 -2.45 -7.70 3.29
C ARG A 20 -3.29 -7.92 2.03
N ASP A 21 -4.03 -6.92 1.57
CA ASP A 21 -4.88 -7.05 0.38
C ASP A 21 -4.01 -7.28 -0.89
N LEU A 22 -2.88 -6.58 -0.99
CA LEU A 22 -1.89 -6.79 -2.06
C LEU A 22 -1.22 -8.17 -1.99
N LEU A 23 -0.85 -8.65 -0.80
CA LEU A 23 -0.28 -10.00 -0.62
C LEU A 23 -1.27 -11.12 -0.95
N ASN A 24 -2.58 -10.86 -0.82
CA ASN A 24 -3.63 -11.78 -1.25
C ASN A 24 -3.90 -11.73 -2.77
N GLY A 25 -3.14 -10.93 -3.52
CA GLY A 25 -3.26 -10.81 -4.98
C GLY A 25 -4.39 -9.89 -5.44
N GLU A 26 -4.90 -9.01 -4.57
CA GLU A 26 -5.87 -8.02 -4.99
C GLU A 26 -5.24 -6.99 -5.94
N ASP A 27 -6.03 -6.54 -6.91
CA ASP A 27 -5.61 -5.53 -7.88
C ASP A 27 -5.28 -4.19 -7.19
N PRO A 28 -4.10 -3.58 -7.47
CA PRO A 28 -3.68 -2.33 -6.84
C PRO A 28 -4.62 -1.14 -7.05
N GLU A 29 -5.26 -1.03 -8.23
CA GLU A 29 -6.21 0.05 -8.50
C GLU A 29 -7.47 -0.12 -7.64
N ARG A 30 -7.92 -1.36 -7.48
CA ARG A 30 -9.05 -1.70 -6.58
C ARG A 30 -8.72 -1.44 -5.11
N VAL A 31 -7.48 -1.68 -4.68
CA VAL A 31 -7.03 -1.35 -3.32
C VAL A 31 -6.99 0.18 -3.12
N ALA A 32 -6.52 0.94 -4.10
CA ALA A 32 -6.54 2.40 -4.05
C ALA A 32 -7.98 2.96 -4.00
N GLU A 33 -8.91 2.40 -4.79
CA GLU A 33 -10.33 2.78 -4.74
C GLU A 33 -10.94 2.55 -3.35
N LYS A 34 -10.63 1.41 -2.72
CA LYS A 34 -11.06 1.14 -1.33
C LYS A 34 -10.51 2.17 -0.34
N LEU A 35 -9.29 2.64 -0.51
CA LEU A 35 -8.71 3.69 0.34
C LEU A 35 -9.44 5.03 0.16
N VAL A 36 -9.74 5.41 -1.07
CA VAL A 36 -10.52 6.62 -1.39
C VAL A 36 -11.89 6.56 -0.71
N ILE A 37 -12.59 5.43 -0.82
CA ILE A 37 -13.93 5.27 -0.25
C ILE A 37 -13.88 5.25 1.29
N ALA A 38 -12.99 4.45 1.88
CA ALA A 38 -12.95 4.24 3.33
C ALA A 38 -12.45 5.45 4.11
N TYR A 39 -11.47 6.18 3.56
CA TYR A 39 -10.79 7.28 4.25
C TYR A 39 -11.06 8.66 3.65
N ARG A 40 -11.90 8.74 2.60
CA ARG A 40 -12.08 9.96 1.78
C ARG A 40 -10.75 10.56 1.33
N ALA A 41 -9.79 9.69 1.02
CA ALA A 41 -8.47 10.09 0.57
C ALA A 41 -8.53 10.68 -0.84
N ASP A 42 -7.57 11.54 -1.16
CA ASP A 42 -7.40 11.99 -2.54
C ASP A 42 -7.04 10.79 -3.44
N PRO A 43 -7.68 10.62 -4.62
CA PRO A 43 -7.44 9.47 -5.48
C PRO A 43 -6.01 9.35 -5.98
N ARG A 44 -5.33 10.47 -6.28
CA ARG A 44 -3.93 10.44 -6.72
C ARG A 44 -3.03 10.06 -5.56
N ALA A 45 -3.23 10.68 -4.40
CA ALA A 45 -2.47 10.35 -3.20
C ALA A 45 -2.63 8.87 -2.80
N ALA A 46 -3.83 8.31 -2.91
CA ALA A 46 -4.08 6.90 -2.61
C ALA A 46 -3.35 5.95 -3.58
N ALA A 47 -3.34 6.28 -4.87
CA ALA A 47 -2.61 5.51 -5.87
C ALA A 47 -1.08 5.58 -5.65
N ASP A 48 -0.54 6.78 -5.39
CA ASP A 48 0.87 6.98 -5.09
C ASP A 48 1.31 6.21 -3.83
N ASP A 49 0.46 6.21 -2.81
CA ASP A 49 0.71 5.50 -1.55
C ASP A 49 0.71 3.97 -1.77
N VAL A 50 -0.21 3.41 -2.57
CA VAL A 50 -0.22 1.98 -2.93
C VAL A 50 1.01 1.59 -3.75
N ASP A 51 1.39 2.42 -4.74
CA ASP A 51 2.59 2.19 -5.57
C ASP A 51 3.88 2.22 -4.73
N ALA A 52 3.96 3.13 -3.75
CA ALA A 52 5.08 3.17 -2.81
C ALA A 52 5.20 1.87 -1.98
N VAL A 53 4.07 1.32 -1.51
CA VAL A 53 4.04 0.04 -0.79
C VAL A 53 4.47 -1.11 -1.69
N LEU A 54 4.01 -1.15 -2.94
CA LEU A 54 4.42 -2.17 -3.92
C LEU A 54 5.92 -2.14 -4.19
N ARG A 55 6.51 -0.95 -4.37
CA ARG A 55 7.96 -0.80 -4.55
C ARG A 55 8.74 -1.33 -3.35
N LYS A 56 8.30 -0.98 -2.13
CA LYS A 56 8.92 -1.48 -0.89
C LYS A 56 8.78 -2.99 -0.76
N LEU A 57 7.62 -3.54 -1.11
CA LEU A 57 7.37 -4.98 -1.07
C LEU A 57 8.28 -5.74 -2.04
N ARG A 58 8.43 -5.25 -3.28
CA ARG A 58 9.36 -5.82 -4.27
C ARG A 58 10.83 -5.73 -3.83
N ALA A 59 11.20 -4.67 -3.13
CA ALA A 59 12.55 -4.52 -2.60
C ALA A 59 12.82 -5.44 -1.39
N ALA A 60 11.81 -5.67 -0.55
CA ALA A 60 11.92 -6.51 0.66
C ALA A 60 11.72 -8.00 0.39
N CYS A 61 10.93 -8.33 -0.63
CA CYS A 61 10.75 -9.67 -1.16
C CYS A 61 11.27 -9.68 -2.59
N PRO A 62 12.60 -9.69 -2.80
CA PRO A 62 13.14 -10.04 -4.10
C PRO A 62 12.61 -11.43 -4.37
N THR A 63 11.70 -11.56 -5.33
CA THR A 63 11.31 -12.87 -5.79
C THR A 63 12.58 -13.54 -6.29
N GLU A 64 13.11 -14.47 -5.50
CA GLU A 64 14.08 -15.47 -5.95
C GLU A 64 13.30 -16.32 -6.96
N HIS A 65 13.20 -15.81 -8.18
CA HIS A 65 12.86 -16.60 -9.34
C HIS A 65 14.07 -17.49 -9.63
N GLU A 66 14.01 -18.71 -9.10
CA GLU A 66 14.66 -19.89 -9.69
C GLU A 66 14.20 -20.09 -11.15
#